data_AF-A0A7V3LH30-F1
#
_entry.id   AF-A0A7V3LH30-F1
#
_cell.length_a   1.000
_cell.length_b   1.000
_cell.length_c   1.000
_cell.angle_alpha   90.00
_cell.angle_beta   90.00
_cell.angle_gamma   90.00
#
_symmetry.space_group_name_H-M   'P 1'
#
loop_
_entity.id
_entity.type
_entity.pdbx_description
1 polymer ?
#
loop_
_entity_poly.entity_id
_entity_poly.type
_entity_poly.pdbx_seq_one_letter_code
_entity_poly.pdbx_strand_id
1 'polypeptide(L)'
;MRATVVAFLGDTGLYPCHMQHQIGDQVIFDGESFHGRLCPDVWSRLVPVVEALHQAGPRYFPPIAYYPFWHAPLSVSASEMKKYDGLGFRNVLRTVVPPRYHMANLVNQEAFTWPPSERLDLAAKPAIICPDARTSMVMTVEAFDLSEKGFDTPYFRRQMAILRKLRAREAMRKDKILESFTKHEIEDIYPALSQPLVQRLVEELECLDYVSTEQGTCRLTPKGEAKLESFVASLPDEDRVAFEEYVT
;
A
#
# COMPACT_ATOMS: atom_id res chain seq x y z
N MET A 1 -4.15 -3.33 6.25
CA MET A 1 -2.73 -2.87 6.13
C MET A 1 -1.87 -3.40 7.27
N ARG A 2 -0.56 -3.52 7.05
CA ARG A 2 0.40 -4.04 8.03
C ARG A 2 1.63 -3.15 8.12
N ALA A 3 1.99 -2.74 9.32
CA ALA A 3 3.27 -2.11 9.63
C ALA A 3 4.16 -3.12 10.37
N THR A 4 5.40 -3.27 9.93
CA THR A 4 6.37 -4.22 10.51
C THR A 4 7.64 -3.50 10.92
N VAL A 5 8.13 -3.72 12.14
CA VAL A 5 9.44 -3.21 12.59
C VAL A 5 10.55 -3.93 11.81
N VAL A 6 11.36 -3.18 11.08
CA VAL A 6 12.42 -3.75 10.23
C VAL A 6 13.84 -3.38 10.67
N ALA A 7 13.99 -2.31 11.44
CA ALA A 7 15.30 -1.84 11.87
C ALA A 7 15.23 -0.91 13.09
N PHE A 8 16.39 -0.73 13.71
CA PHE A 8 16.68 0.36 14.63
C PHE A 8 17.91 1.09 14.11
N LEU A 9 17.79 2.40 13.88
CA LEU A 9 18.91 3.20 13.36
C LEU A 9 19.78 3.80 14.47
N GLY A 10 19.30 3.76 15.71
CA GLY A 10 19.99 4.27 16.90
C GLY A 10 20.73 3.20 17.70
N ASP A 11 21.28 3.59 18.85
CA ASP A 11 21.97 2.68 19.77
C ASP A 11 20.97 2.15 20.82
N THR A 12 20.39 0.99 20.52
CA THR A 12 19.39 0.35 21.40
C THR A 12 19.98 -0.24 22.68
N GLY A 13 21.32 -0.38 22.77
CA GLY A 13 21.99 -0.85 23.97
C GLY A 13 22.06 0.24 25.04
N LEU A 14 22.34 1.47 24.62
CA LEU A 14 22.33 2.64 25.51
C LEU A 14 20.93 3.23 25.69
N TYR A 15 20.11 3.21 24.65
CA TYR A 15 18.77 3.80 24.63
C TYR A 15 17.74 2.76 24.17
N PRO A 16 17.31 1.85 25.05
CA PRO A 16 16.37 0.81 24.67
C PRO A 16 14.99 1.41 24.33
N CYS A 17 14.28 0.73 23.43
CA CYS A 17 12.87 1.04 23.19
C CYS A 17 12.05 0.78 24.47
N HIS A 18 11.42 1.81 25.03
CA HIS A 18 10.58 1.66 26.22
C HIS A 18 9.32 0.82 25.98
N MET A 19 8.86 0.74 24.72
CA MET A 19 7.79 -0.19 24.32
C MET A 19 8.30 -1.61 24.06
N GLN A 20 9.61 -1.84 24.20
CA GLN A 20 10.28 -3.13 24.01
C GLN A 20 9.96 -3.78 22.65
N HIS A 21 9.92 -2.95 21.61
CA HIS A 21 9.75 -3.45 20.25
C HIS A 21 10.94 -4.28 19.81
N GLN A 22 10.66 -5.30 19.00
CA GLN A 22 11.66 -6.12 18.33
C GLN A 22 11.49 -6.06 16.82
N ILE A 23 12.57 -6.35 16.08
CA ILE A 23 12.46 -6.55 14.63
C ILE A 23 11.49 -7.70 14.38
N GLY A 24 10.51 -7.48 13.51
CA GLY A 24 9.42 -8.41 13.24
C GLY A 24 8.11 -8.11 13.98
N ASP A 25 8.10 -7.22 14.98
CA ASP A 25 6.86 -6.76 15.62
C ASP A 25 5.92 -6.13 14.58
N GLN A 26 4.62 -6.39 14.71
CA GLN A 26 3.61 -5.95 13.73
C GLN A 26 2.48 -5.14 14.37
N VAL A 27 1.97 -4.19 13.59
CA VAL A 27 0.70 -3.49 13.83
C VAL A 27 -0.16 -3.65 12.58
N ILE A 28 -1.39 -4.11 12.75
CA ILE A 28 -2.33 -4.41 11.68
C ILE A 28 -3.55 -3.49 11.80
N PHE A 29 -3.96 -2.89 10.70
CA PHE A 29 -5.27 -2.26 10.57
C PHE A 29 -6.18 -3.11 9.68
N ASP A 30 -7.36 -3.48 10.17
CA ASP A 30 -8.30 -4.41 9.52
C ASP A 30 -9.52 -3.72 8.87
N GLY A 31 -9.51 -2.38 8.78
CA GLY A 31 -10.64 -1.58 8.29
C GLY A 31 -11.41 -0.87 9.40
N GLU A 32 -11.25 -1.31 10.66
CA GLU A 32 -11.98 -0.74 11.80
C GLU A 32 -11.07 -0.51 13.00
N SER A 33 -10.18 -1.45 13.28
CA SER A 33 -9.36 -1.47 14.49
C SER A 33 -7.89 -1.66 14.18
N PHE A 34 -7.05 -1.11 15.06
CA PHE A 34 -5.63 -1.41 15.07
C PHE A 34 -5.31 -2.54 16.06
N HIS A 35 -4.56 -3.53 15.60
CA HIS A 35 -4.13 -4.70 16.36
C HIS A 35 -2.61 -4.70 16.50
N GLY A 36 -2.13 -4.99 17.70
CA GLY A 36 -0.70 -4.98 18.01
C GLY A 36 -0.34 -3.87 18.99
N ARG A 37 0.95 -3.77 19.30
CA ARG A 37 1.49 -2.80 20.24
C ARG A 37 2.15 -1.67 19.46
N LEU A 38 1.93 -0.43 19.87
CA LEU A 38 2.66 0.72 19.33
C LEU A 38 2.76 1.83 20.37
N CYS A 39 3.90 2.52 20.38
CA CYS A 39 4.07 3.73 21.19
C CYS A 39 3.06 4.81 20.78
N PRO A 40 2.43 5.52 21.75
CA PRO A 40 1.53 6.64 21.47
C PRO A 40 2.08 7.68 20.49
N ASP A 41 3.36 8.03 20.63
CA ASP A 41 4.01 9.06 19.81
C ASP A 41 4.22 8.62 18.35
N VAL A 42 4.26 7.31 18.10
CA VAL A 42 4.45 6.75 16.76
C VAL A 42 3.13 6.72 15.96
N TRP A 43 1.96 6.72 16.63
CA TRP A 43 0.66 6.77 15.94
C TRP A 43 0.53 7.97 15.01
N SER A 44 1.02 9.14 15.44
CA SER A 44 1.01 10.37 14.64
C SER A 44 1.75 10.26 13.30
N ARG A 45 2.67 9.28 13.18
CA ARG A 45 3.43 8.98 11.95
C ARG A 45 2.79 7.85 11.17
N LEU A 46 2.25 6.85 11.85
CA LEU A 46 1.65 5.68 11.22
C LEU A 46 0.30 6.00 10.56
N VAL A 47 -0.59 6.69 11.28
CA VAL A 47 -1.99 6.91 10.86
C VAL A 47 -2.10 7.57 9.48
N PRO A 48 -1.34 8.64 9.14
CA PRO A 48 -1.43 9.24 7.81
C PRO A 48 -1.01 8.29 6.67
N VAL A 49 -0.02 7.43 6.91
CA VAL A 49 0.44 6.44 5.91
C VAL A 49 -0.60 5.33 5.75
N VAL A 50 -1.20 4.91 6.86
CA VAL A 50 -2.30 3.94 6.88
C VAL A 50 -3.53 4.50 6.16
N GLU A 51 -3.93 5.74 6.41
CA GLU A 51 -5.04 6.38 5.69
C GLU A 51 -4.79 6.41 4.17
N ALA A 52 -3.58 6.82 3.75
CA ALA A 52 -3.25 6.89 2.34
C ALA A 52 -3.23 5.51 1.65
N LEU A 53 -2.70 4.49 2.34
CA LEU A 53 -2.72 3.10 1.86
C LEU A 53 -4.13 2.50 1.87
N HIS A 54 -5.00 2.89 2.79
CA HIS A 54 -6.40 2.47 2.79
C HIS A 54 -7.13 3.00 1.55
N GLN A 55 -6.89 4.26 1.19
CA GLN A 55 -7.54 4.91 0.05
C GLN A 55 -7.00 4.44 -1.31
N ALA A 56 -5.68 4.23 -1.43
CA ALA A 56 -5.04 3.94 -2.71
C ALA A 56 -4.54 2.49 -2.85
N GLY A 57 -4.54 1.70 -1.78
CA GLY A 57 -3.95 0.37 -1.77
C GLY A 57 -2.44 0.41 -2.05
N PRO A 58 -1.85 -0.63 -2.66
CA PRO A 58 -0.42 -0.66 -2.99
C PRO A 58 0.00 0.35 -4.08
N ARG A 59 -0.95 1.13 -4.63
CA ARG A 59 -0.67 2.22 -5.57
C ARG A 59 -0.19 3.50 -4.86
N TYR A 60 -0.31 3.56 -3.54
CA TYR A 60 0.20 4.70 -2.78
C TYR A 60 1.73 4.75 -2.80
N PHE A 61 2.26 5.91 -3.17
CA PHE A 61 3.68 6.19 -3.11
C PHE A 61 3.92 7.51 -2.37
N PRO A 62 4.93 7.58 -1.48
CA PRO A 62 5.28 8.83 -0.84
C PRO A 62 5.62 9.89 -1.90
N PRO A 63 5.01 11.10 -1.86
CA PRO A 63 5.24 12.12 -2.87
C PRO A 63 6.72 12.49 -3.06
N ILE A 64 7.52 12.33 -2.00
CA ILE A 64 8.95 12.62 -2.01
C ILE A 64 9.74 11.75 -3.00
N ALA A 65 9.25 10.55 -3.35
CA ALA A 65 9.85 9.70 -4.37
C ALA A 65 9.83 10.35 -5.78
N TYR A 66 8.88 11.26 -6.01
CA TYR A 66 8.76 12.02 -7.26
C TYR A 66 9.49 13.36 -7.24
N TYR A 67 10.21 13.69 -6.16
CA TYR A 67 10.83 15.01 -6.03
C TYR A 67 12.00 15.14 -7.03
N PRO A 68 11.91 16.00 -8.06
CA PRO A 68 12.90 16.02 -9.15
C PRO A 68 14.33 16.27 -8.67
N PHE A 69 14.47 16.99 -7.55
CA PHE A 69 15.76 17.29 -6.94
C PHE A 69 16.53 16.04 -6.50
N TRP A 70 15.86 14.95 -6.08
CA TRP A 70 16.53 13.69 -5.71
C TRP A 70 17.17 12.96 -6.90
N HIS A 71 16.66 13.27 -8.09
CA HIS A 71 17.12 12.73 -9.37
C HIS A 71 18.14 13.64 -10.07
N ALA A 72 18.47 14.79 -9.46
CA ALA A 72 19.52 15.68 -9.95
C ALA A 72 20.87 15.33 -9.29
N PRO A 73 22.00 15.45 -10.02
CA PRO A 73 23.31 15.34 -9.40
C PRO A 73 23.54 16.51 -8.44
N LEU A 74 24.56 16.37 -7.59
CA LEU A 74 25.02 17.47 -6.75
C LEU A 74 25.36 18.71 -7.58
N SER A 75 25.19 19.88 -6.97
CA SER A 75 25.54 21.16 -7.57
C SER A 75 26.37 22.00 -6.61
N VAL A 76 27.12 22.96 -7.17
CA VAL A 76 27.86 23.96 -6.40
C VAL A 76 27.53 25.35 -6.94
N SER A 77 27.61 26.34 -6.07
CA SER A 77 27.42 27.74 -6.47
C SER A 77 28.44 28.16 -7.54
N ALA A 78 27.94 28.85 -8.54
CA ALA A 78 28.67 29.38 -9.70
C ALA A 78 27.87 30.58 -10.24
N SER A 79 28.18 31.79 -9.75
CA SER A 79 27.38 33.00 -10.04
C SER A 79 27.32 33.33 -11.53
N GLU A 80 28.34 32.97 -12.29
CA GLU A 80 28.43 33.08 -13.74
C GLU A 80 27.38 32.24 -14.48
N MET A 81 26.83 31.20 -13.83
CA MET A 81 25.79 30.33 -14.39
C MET A 81 24.38 30.89 -14.24
N LYS A 82 24.19 31.97 -13.46
CA LYS A 82 22.88 32.56 -13.17
C LYS A 82 22.12 32.98 -14.43
N LYS A 83 22.84 33.29 -15.52
CA LYS A 83 22.27 33.58 -16.83
C LYS A 83 21.57 32.39 -17.51
N TYR A 84 21.84 31.16 -17.07
CA TYR A 84 21.27 29.93 -17.63
C TYR A 84 20.17 29.34 -16.74
N ASP A 85 20.39 29.27 -15.42
CA ASP A 85 19.48 28.60 -14.47
C ASP A 85 18.72 29.58 -13.55
N GLY A 86 18.97 30.89 -13.66
CA GLY A 86 18.38 31.94 -12.82
C GLY A 86 18.94 32.04 -11.40
N LEU A 87 19.70 31.05 -10.92
CA LEU A 87 20.12 30.92 -9.52
C LEU A 87 21.65 30.91 -9.33
N GLY A 88 22.41 30.45 -10.31
CA GLY A 88 23.87 30.43 -10.30
C GLY A 88 24.45 29.15 -9.73
N PHE A 89 24.11 28.00 -10.32
CA PHE A 89 24.66 26.70 -9.97
C PHE A 89 25.33 26.02 -11.17
N ARG A 90 26.33 25.19 -10.88
CA ARG A 90 26.93 24.25 -11.85
C ARG A 90 26.87 22.83 -11.30
N ASN A 91 26.71 21.86 -12.21
CA ASN A 91 26.66 20.44 -11.86
C ASN A 91 28.02 19.92 -11.35
N VAL A 92 27.96 18.99 -10.41
CA VAL A 92 29.07 18.17 -9.96
C VAL A 92 28.86 16.77 -10.51
N LEU A 93 29.55 16.46 -11.62
CA LEU A 93 29.39 15.22 -12.37
C LEU A 93 30.21 14.06 -11.76
N ARG A 94 30.01 13.83 -10.46
CA ARG A 94 30.59 12.71 -9.71
C ARG A 94 29.72 12.37 -8.50
N THR A 95 29.68 11.11 -8.13
CA THR A 95 29.05 10.67 -6.88
C THR A 95 29.90 11.10 -5.68
N VAL A 96 29.27 11.71 -4.69
CA VAL A 96 29.89 12.04 -3.40
C VAL A 96 29.21 11.21 -2.33
N VAL A 97 29.99 10.47 -1.55
CA VAL A 97 29.48 9.69 -0.42
C VAL A 97 29.27 10.64 0.76
N PRO A 98 28.04 10.80 1.29
CA PRO A 98 27.81 11.63 2.46
C PRO A 98 28.58 11.08 3.67
N PRO A 99 29.06 11.95 4.59
CA PRO A 99 29.69 11.49 5.82
C PRO A 99 28.79 10.57 6.62
N ARG A 100 29.39 9.66 7.40
CA ARG A 100 28.66 8.78 8.33
C ARG A 100 27.76 9.63 9.23
N TYR A 101 26.47 9.29 9.31
CA TYR A 101 25.41 10.00 10.05
C TYR A 101 24.86 11.31 9.44
N HIS A 102 25.31 11.71 8.24
CA HIS A 102 24.69 12.84 7.53
C HIS A 102 23.22 12.53 7.15
N MET A 103 22.32 13.53 7.21
CA MET A 103 20.88 13.33 6.91
C MET A 103 20.62 12.84 5.47
N ALA A 104 21.52 13.14 4.54
CA ALA A 104 21.46 12.61 3.17
C ALA A 104 21.54 11.07 3.11
N ASN A 105 22.01 10.39 4.16
CA ASN A 105 21.98 8.93 4.23
C ASN A 105 20.58 8.37 4.56
N LEU A 106 19.59 9.22 4.84
CA LEU A 106 18.20 8.81 5.11
C LEU A 106 17.36 8.67 3.82
N VAL A 107 17.88 9.10 2.67
CA VAL A 107 17.23 8.90 1.37
C VAL A 107 17.79 7.66 0.67
N ASN A 108 17.25 7.32 -0.51
CA ASN A 108 17.77 6.23 -1.32
C ASN A 108 19.29 6.38 -1.55
N GLN A 109 20.07 5.29 -1.41
CA GLN A 109 21.53 5.31 -1.59
C GLN A 109 21.97 5.76 -2.99
N GLU A 110 21.11 5.64 -3.99
CA GLU A 110 21.35 6.11 -5.35
C GLU A 110 20.90 7.56 -5.60
N ALA A 111 20.27 8.20 -4.61
CA ALA A 111 19.90 9.62 -4.72
C ALA A 111 21.16 10.49 -4.88
N PHE A 112 21.04 11.53 -5.71
CA PHE A 112 22.12 12.49 -5.99
C PHE A 112 23.40 11.91 -6.63
N THR A 113 23.35 10.66 -7.12
CA THR A 113 24.50 10.02 -7.79
C THR A 113 24.72 10.56 -9.20
N TRP A 114 25.95 10.40 -9.73
CA TRP A 114 26.25 10.65 -11.14
C TRP A 114 26.88 9.41 -11.79
N PRO A 115 26.36 8.93 -12.94
CA PRO A 115 25.14 9.39 -13.62
C PRO A 115 23.89 9.22 -12.73
N PRO A 116 22.81 10.01 -12.95
CA PRO A 116 21.59 9.87 -12.17
C PRO A 116 21.05 8.44 -12.32
N SER A 117 20.50 7.89 -11.23
CA SER A 117 19.89 6.57 -11.30
C SER A 117 18.66 6.58 -12.22
N GLU A 118 18.58 5.57 -13.08
CA GLU A 118 17.36 5.28 -13.86
C GLU A 118 16.29 4.59 -13.00
N ARG A 119 16.64 4.16 -11.77
CA ARG A 119 15.71 3.54 -10.85
C ARG A 119 14.80 4.60 -10.25
N LEU A 120 13.57 4.65 -10.76
CA LEU A 120 12.48 5.27 -10.05
C LEU A 120 12.13 4.36 -8.86
N ASP A 121 12.47 4.77 -7.65
CA ASP A 121 12.13 4.05 -6.41
C ASP A 121 10.64 4.22 -6.06
N LEU A 122 9.79 3.98 -7.06
CA LEU A 122 8.34 3.95 -6.91
C LEU A 122 7.99 2.79 -5.98
N ALA A 123 8.69 1.65 -6.07
CA ALA A 123 8.40 0.49 -5.23
C ALA A 123 8.86 0.60 -3.75
N ALA A 124 9.40 1.74 -3.30
CA ALA A 124 9.77 1.91 -1.90
C ALA A 124 8.54 1.74 -1.01
N LYS A 125 8.51 0.65 -0.22
CA LYS A 125 7.49 0.47 0.81
C LYS A 125 7.48 1.71 1.70
N PRO A 126 6.33 2.39 1.88
CA PRO A 126 6.23 3.50 2.81
C PRO A 126 6.82 3.10 4.15
N ALA A 127 7.66 3.95 4.71
CA ALA A 127 8.29 3.70 6.00
C ALA A 127 8.04 4.87 6.94
N ILE A 128 7.90 4.55 8.22
CA ILE A 128 7.83 5.53 9.30
C ILE A 128 9.01 5.30 10.25
N ILE A 129 9.49 6.39 10.84
CA ILE A 129 10.57 6.37 11.82
C ILE A 129 10.02 6.91 13.13
N CYS A 130 10.28 6.19 14.21
CA CYS A 130 9.98 6.64 15.57
C CYS A 130 10.65 8.00 15.85
N PRO A 131 9.95 8.95 16.48
CA PRO A 131 10.49 10.29 16.71
C PRO A 131 11.62 10.34 17.74
N ASP A 132 11.82 9.29 18.56
CA ASP A 132 12.99 9.21 19.45
C ASP A 132 14.25 8.92 18.63
N ALA A 133 14.99 9.97 18.28
CA ALA A 133 16.20 9.91 17.46
C ALA A 133 17.29 8.97 18.02
N ARG A 134 17.30 8.71 19.34
CA ARG A 134 18.31 7.85 19.98
C ARG A 134 18.10 6.37 19.69
N THR A 135 16.85 5.97 19.45
CA THR A 135 16.42 4.60 19.15
C THR A 135 16.13 4.44 17.66
N SER A 136 15.39 5.40 17.08
CA SER A 136 15.02 5.47 15.66
C SER A 136 14.52 4.14 15.08
N MET A 137 13.50 3.56 15.72
CA MET A 137 12.82 2.37 15.22
C MET A 137 12.17 2.67 13.86
N VAL A 138 12.39 1.79 12.88
CA VAL A 138 11.85 1.91 11.53
C VAL A 138 10.78 0.86 11.31
N MET A 139 9.61 1.28 10.81
CA MET A 139 8.57 0.36 10.36
C MET A 139 8.27 0.56 8.88
N THR A 140 8.24 -0.51 8.11
CA THR A 140 7.67 -0.50 6.76
C THR A 140 6.18 -0.78 6.83
N VAL A 141 5.39 -0.08 6.02
CA VAL A 141 3.94 -0.19 5.95
C VAL A 141 3.53 -0.65 4.56
N GLU A 142 2.63 -1.63 4.48
CA GLU A 142 2.14 -2.17 3.23
C GLU A 142 0.63 -2.47 3.25
N ALA A 143 0.00 -2.40 2.09
CA ALA A 143 -1.27 -3.07 1.85
C ALA A 143 -1.00 -4.57 1.77
N PHE A 144 -1.64 -5.37 2.63
CA PHE A 144 -1.42 -6.83 2.70
C PHE A 144 -2.69 -7.65 2.47
N ASP A 145 -3.86 -7.08 2.75
CA ASP A 145 -5.19 -7.67 2.58
C ASP A 145 -6.25 -6.55 2.45
N LEU A 146 -7.48 -6.93 2.10
CA LEU A 146 -8.67 -6.09 2.04
C LEU A 146 -9.10 -5.62 3.44
N SER A 147 -9.69 -4.43 3.51
CA SER A 147 -10.46 -4.03 4.68
C SER A 147 -11.78 -4.79 4.69
N GLU A 148 -12.04 -5.59 5.74
CA GLU A 148 -13.21 -6.47 5.80
C GLU A 148 -14.20 -6.11 6.92
N LYS A 149 -13.90 -5.09 7.72
CA LYS A 149 -14.69 -4.68 8.89
C LYS A 149 -15.15 -3.22 8.84
N GLY A 150 -16.00 -2.86 9.81
CA GLY A 150 -16.50 -1.51 9.98
C GLY A 150 -17.21 -1.00 8.73
N PHE A 151 -16.85 0.22 8.32
CA PHE A 151 -17.42 0.89 7.15
C PHE A 151 -17.21 0.12 5.84
N ASP A 152 -16.13 -0.66 5.72
CA ASP A 152 -15.76 -1.35 4.48
C ASP A 152 -16.49 -2.67 4.26
N THR A 153 -17.17 -3.20 5.29
CA THR A 153 -17.86 -4.49 5.26
C THR A 153 -18.76 -4.68 4.01
N PRO A 154 -19.58 -3.71 3.59
CA PRO A 154 -20.41 -3.88 2.40
C PRO A 154 -19.59 -3.99 1.10
N TYR A 155 -18.52 -3.21 0.95
CA TYR A 155 -17.64 -3.25 -0.23
C TYR A 155 -16.86 -4.56 -0.30
N PHE A 156 -16.36 -5.02 0.84
CA PHE A 156 -15.73 -6.34 0.97
C PHE A 156 -16.69 -7.46 0.56
N ARG A 157 -17.94 -7.43 1.02
CA ARG A 157 -18.96 -8.41 0.62
C ARG A 157 -19.24 -8.37 -0.89
N ARG A 158 -19.25 -7.19 -1.51
CA ARG A 158 -19.34 -7.07 -2.98
C ARG A 158 -18.12 -7.66 -3.69
N GLN A 159 -16.92 -7.48 -3.15
CA GLN A 159 -15.71 -8.13 -3.67
C GLN A 159 -15.82 -9.66 -3.60
N MET A 160 -16.29 -10.21 -2.48
CA MET A 160 -16.50 -11.66 -2.35
C MET A 160 -17.56 -12.17 -3.34
N ALA A 161 -18.64 -11.40 -3.57
CA ALA A 161 -19.63 -11.73 -4.58
C ALA A 161 -19.04 -11.74 -6.01
N ILE A 162 -18.15 -10.80 -6.32
CA ILE A 162 -17.40 -10.79 -7.60
C ILE A 162 -16.53 -12.04 -7.72
N LEU A 163 -15.78 -12.41 -6.67
CA LEU A 163 -14.98 -13.65 -6.66
C LEU A 163 -15.86 -14.88 -6.89
N ARG A 164 -17.05 -14.92 -6.26
CA ARG A 164 -18.03 -16.01 -6.43
C ARG A 164 -18.52 -16.12 -7.87
N LYS A 165 -18.86 -15.01 -8.52
CA LYS A 165 -19.27 -14.97 -9.94
C LYS A 165 -18.13 -15.40 -10.87
N LEU A 166 -16.89 -14.99 -10.58
CA LEU A 166 -15.70 -15.42 -11.32
C LEU A 166 -15.45 -16.93 -11.16
N ARG A 167 -15.58 -17.47 -9.95
CA ARG A 167 -15.46 -18.91 -9.68
C ARG A 167 -16.48 -19.73 -10.49
N ALA A 168 -17.73 -19.28 -10.55
CA ALA A 168 -18.79 -19.99 -11.26
C ALA A 168 -18.61 -20.01 -12.79
N ARG A 169 -17.92 -19.01 -13.35
CA ARG A 169 -17.76 -18.82 -14.81
C ARG A 169 -16.33 -19.09 -15.32
N GLU A 170 -15.40 -19.43 -14.43
CA GLU A 170 -13.95 -19.63 -14.63
C GLU A 170 -13.16 -18.42 -15.16
N ALA A 171 -13.74 -17.62 -16.05
CA ALA A 171 -13.17 -16.40 -16.59
C ALA A 171 -14.26 -15.44 -17.08
N MET A 172 -14.08 -14.14 -16.87
CA MET A 172 -15.01 -13.12 -17.39
C MET A 172 -14.26 -11.90 -17.89
N ARG A 173 -14.78 -11.23 -18.92
CA ARG A 173 -14.29 -9.91 -19.29
C ARG A 173 -14.58 -8.90 -18.18
N LYS A 174 -13.59 -8.09 -17.79
CA LYS A 174 -13.69 -7.09 -16.72
C LYS A 174 -14.87 -6.14 -16.89
N ASP A 175 -15.13 -5.72 -18.12
CA ASP A 175 -16.23 -4.81 -18.47
C ASP A 175 -17.60 -5.48 -18.55
N LYS A 176 -17.66 -6.81 -18.38
CA LYS A 176 -18.88 -7.63 -18.43
C LYS A 176 -19.25 -8.25 -17.08
N ILE A 177 -18.42 -8.05 -16.05
CA ILE A 177 -18.68 -8.59 -14.70
C ILE A 177 -20.03 -8.10 -14.15
N LEU A 178 -20.40 -6.83 -14.37
CA LEU A 178 -21.68 -6.30 -13.91
C LEU A 178 -22.88 -7.05 -14.50
N GLU A 179 -22.80 -7.47 -15.77
CA GLU A 179 -23.87 -8.20 -16.46
C GLU A 179 -24.10 -9.61 -15.89
N SER A 180 -23.16 -10.13 -15.09
CA SER A 180 -23.33 -11.39 -14.36
C SER A 180 -24.21 -11.27 -13.11
N PHE A 181 -24.53 -10.04 -12.69
CA PHE A 181 -25.39 -9.79 -11.55
C PHE A 181 -26.84 -9.57 -11.99
N THR A 182 -27.78 -10.08 -11.19
CA THR A 182 -29.21 -9.85 -11.35
C THR A 182 -29.58 -8.42 -10.96
N LYS A 183 -30.76 -7.96 -11.37
CA LYS A 183 -31.27 -6.65 -10.97
C LYS A 183 -31.36 -6.49 -9.45
N HIS A 184 -31.81 -7.54 -8.74
CA HIS A 184 -31.86 -7.56 -7.27
C HIS A 184 -30.45 -7.38 -6.68
N GLU A 185 -29.48 -8.16 -7.16
CA GLU A 185 -28.09 -8.07 -6.70
C GLU A 185 -27.49 -6.68 -6.97
N ILE A 186 -27.88 -6.01 -8.05
CA ILE A 186 -27.37 -4.68 -8.44
C ILE A 186 -28.03 -3.55 -7.64
N GLU A 187 -29.36 -3.53 -7.54
CA GLU A 187 -30.12 -2.37 -7.08
C GLU A 187 -30.57 -2.47 -5.61
N ASP A 188 -30.88 -3.67 -5.11
CA ASP A 188 -31.50 -3.83 -3.80
C ASP A 188 -30.49 -4.12 -2.68
N ILE A 189 -29.29 -4.57 -3.02
CA ILE A 189 -28.20 -4.85 -2.07
C ILE A 189 -27.26 -3.62 -2.00
N TYR A 190 -26.84 -3.22 -0.81
CA TYR A 190 -25.92 -2.09 -0.65
C TYR A 190 -24.43 -2.53 -0.74
N PRO A 191 -23.54 -1.72 -1.35
CA PRO A 191 -23.85 -0.60 -2.23
C PRO A 191 -24.40 -1.09 -3.57
N ALA A 192 -25.20 -0.25 -4.22
CA ALA A 192 -25.69 -0.55 -5.56
C ALA A 192 -24.50 -0.66 -6.53
N LEU A 193 -24.52 -1.69 -7.38
CA LEU A 193 -23.43 -1.93 -8.32
C LEU A 193 -23.57 -1.04 -9.56
N SER A 194 -22.45 -0.47 -9.97
CA SER A 194 -22.33 0.26 -11.24
C SER A 194 -21.04 -0.17 -11.92
N GLN A 195 -20.93 0.06 -13.23
CA GLN A 195 -19.74 -0.34 -13.97
C GLN A 195 -18.45 0.29 -13.40
N PRO A 196 -18.42 1.59 -13.01
CA PRO A 196 -17.25 2.16 -12.35
C PRO A 196 -16.94 1.51 -10.99
N LEU A 197 -17.94 1.23 -10.16
CA LEU A 197 -17.73 0.61 -8.86
C LEU A 197 -17.15 -0.80 -9.01
N VAL A 198 -17.75 -1.64 -9.87
CA VAL A 198 -17.26 -3.00 -10.15
C VAL A 198 -15.82 -2.97 -10.64
N GLN A 199 -15.47 -2.03 -11.53
CA GLN A 199 -14.09 -1.88 -12.00
C GLN A 199 -13.11 -1.59 -10.85
N ARG A 200 -13.46 -0.67 -9.93
CA ARG A 200 -12.60 -0.36 -8.77
C ARG A 200 -12.45 -1.53 -7.81
N LEU A 201 -13.54 -2.23 -7.49
CA LEU A 201 -13.50 -3.41 -6.63
C LEU A 201 -12.62 -4.51 -7.25
N VAL A 202 -12.70 -4.72 -8.57
CA VAL A 202 -11.84 -5.67 -9.29
C VAL A 202 -10.38 -5.20 -9.32
N GLU A 203 -10.11 -3.91 -9.52
CA GLU A 203 -8.74 -3.37 -9.45
C GLU A 203 -8.10 -3.58 -8.07
N GLU A 204 -8.87 -3.45 -6.99
CA GLU A 204 -8.37 -3.73 -5.63
C GLU A 204 -8.04 -5.21 -5.43
N LEU A 205 -8.90 -6.09 -5.94
CA LEU A 205 -8.67 -7.53 -5.94
C LEU A 205 -7.42 -7.91 -6.76
N GLU A 206 -7.22 -7.27 -7.92
CA GLU A 206 -6.01 -7.42 -8.74
C GLU A 206 -4.75 -6.94 -8.01
N CYS A 207 -4.82 -5.77 -7.38
CA CYS A 207 -3.70 -5.19 -6.62
C CYS A 207 -3.21 -6.09 -5.48
N LEU A 208 -4.09 -6.95 -4.93
CA LEU A 208 -3.78 -7.88 -3.86
C LEU A 208 -3.63 -9.33 -4.34
N ASP A 209 -3.56 -9.56 -5.66
CA ASP A 209 -3.38 -10.88 -6.28
C ASP A 209 -4.53 -11.87 -5.97
N TYR A 210 -5.75 -11.37 -5.74
CA TYR A 210 -6.95 -12.20 -5.62
C TYR A 210 -7.60 -12.48 -6.99
N VAL A 211 -7.40 -11.57 -7.96
CA VAL A 211 -7.85 -11.71 -9.34
C VAL A 211 -6.67 -11.44 -10.26
N SER A 212 -6.51 -12.25 -11.32
CA SER A 212 -5.59 -11.96 -12.41
C SER A 212 -6.36 -11.47 -13.63
N THR A 213 -5.83 -10.44 -14.31
CA THR A 213 -6.44 -9.91 -15.53
C THR A 213 -5.45 -9.96 -16.68
N GLU A 214 -5.78 -10.75 -17.69
CA GLU A 214 -4.99 -10.93 -18.90
C GLU A 214 -5.83 -10.53 -20.11
N GLN A 215 -5.35 -9.59 -20.92
CA GLN A 215 -6.05 -9.12 -22.12
C GLN A 215 -7.51 -8.67 -21.84
N GLY A 216 -7.78 -8.14 -20.64
CA GLY A 216 -9.11 -7.70 -20.20
C GLY A 216 -10.01 -8.81 -19.64
N THR A 217 -9.53 -10.05 -19.57
CA THR A 217 -10.23 -11.19 -18.96
C THR A 217 -9.72 -11.44 -17.56
N CYS A 218 -10.63 -11.36 -16.58
CA CYS A 218 -10.42 -11.63 -15.17
C CYS A 218 -10.58 -13.12 -14.86
N ARG A 219 -9.70 -13.66 -14.02
CA ARG A 219 -9.77 -15.01 -13.45
C ARG A 219 -9.48 -14.96 -11.96
N LEU A 220 -10.07 -15.89 -11.23
CA LEU A 220 -9.77 -16.07 -9.81
C LEU A 220 -8.38 -16.70 -9.65
N THR A 221 -7.53 -16.15 -8.78
CA THR A 221 -6.23 -16.75 -8.46
C THR A 221 -6.39 -17.80 -7.35
N PRO A 222 -5.39 -18.65 -7.09
CA PRO A 222 -5.41 -19.54 -5.92
C PRO A 222 -5.56 -18.80 -4.60
N LYS A 223 -4.97 -17.60 -4.49
CA LYS A 223 -5.10 -16.73 -3.32
C LYS A 223 -6.54 -16.19 -3.18
N GLY A 224 -7.17 -15.84 -4.30
CA GLY A 224 -8.57 -15.41 -4.36
C GLY A 224 -9.54 -16.52 -3.95
N GLU A 225 -9.30 -17.73 -4.42
CA GLU A 225 -10.08 -18.92 -4.04
C GLU A 225 -10.01 -19.13 -2.52
N ALA A 226 -8.80 -19.17 -1.96
CA ALA A 226 -8.61 -19.34 -0.52
C ALA A 226 -9.29 -18.22 0.31
N LYS A 227 -9.24 -16.96 -0.15
CA LYS A 227 -9.93 -15.84 0.52
C LYS A 227 -11.45 -16.03 0.49
N LEU A 228 -12.00 -16.43 -0.66
CA LEU A 228 -13.44 -16.70 -0.82
C LEU A 228 -13.89 -17.87 0.05
N GLU A 229 -13.15 -18.97 0.08
CA GLU A 229 -13.44 -20.13 0.93
C GLU A 229 -13.40 -19.76 2.42
N SER A 230 -12.36 -19.04 2.84
CA SER A 230 -12.25 -18.56 4.23
C SER A 230 -13.41 -17.64 4.60
N PHE A 231 -13.84 -16.77 3.70
CA PHE A 231 -15.00 -15.90 3.92
C PHE A 231 -16.28 -16.72 4.08
N VAL A 232 -16.57 -17.64 3.16
CA VAL A 232 -17.78 -18.48 3.22
C VAL A 232 -17.80 -19.33 4.49
N ALA A 233 -16.66 -19.87 4.90
CA ALA A 233 -16.54 -20.64 6.15
C ALA A 233 -16.75 -19.79 7.42
N SER A 234 -16.54 -18.47 7.34
CA SER A 234 -16.73 -17.54 8.46
C SER A 234 -18.17 -17.02 8.60
N LEU A 235 -19.02 -17.20 7.59
CA LEU A 235 -20.39 -16.71 7.60
C LEU A 235 -21.29 -17.53 8.53
N PRO A 236 -22.20 -16.88 9.29
CA PRO A 236 -23.35 -17.55 9.89
C PRO A 236 -24.19 -18.28 8.84
N ASP A 237 -24.96 -19.29 9.26
CA ASP A 237 -25.73 -20.13 8.33
C ASP A 237 -26.71 -19.33 7.46
N GLU A 238 -27.40 -18.34 8.04
CA GLU A 238 -28.34 -17.48 7.29
C GLU A 238 -27.64 -16.65 6.20
N ASP A 239 -26.48 -16.06 6.54
CA ASP A 239 -25.68 -15.25 5.61
C ASP A 239 -25.08 -16.12 4.51
N ARG A 240 -24.68 -17.35 4.83
CA ARG A 240 -24.14 -18.30 3.87
C ARG A 240 -25.18 -18.68 2.82
N VAL A 241 -26.42 -18.96 3.24
CA VAL A 241 -27.53 -19.26 2.32
C VAL A 241 -27.79 -18.07 1.38
N ALA A 242 -27.87 -16.85 1.91
CA ALA A 242 -28.03 -15.66 1.08
C ALA A 242 -26.85 -15.46 0.10
N PHE A 243 -25.62 -15.76 0.54
CA PHE A 243 -24.44 -15.63 -0.31
C PHE A 243 -24.35 -16.69 -1.41
N GLU A 244 -25.02 -17.84 -1.26
CA GLU A 244 -25.07 -18.88 -2.29
C GLU A 244 -25.88 -18.48 -3.53
N GLU A 245 -26.72 -17.45 -3.44
CA GLU A 245 -27.50 -16.93 -4.59
C GLU A 245 -26.60 -16.39 -5.72
N TYR A 246 -25.38 -15.95 -5.39
CA TYR A 246 -24.40 -15.40 -6.33
C TYR A 246 -23.76 -16.43 -7.30
N VAL A 247 -24.23 -17.68 -7.35
CA VAL A 247 -23.73 -18.72 -8.28
C VAL A 247 -24.29 -18.55 -9.69
N THR A 248 -25.42 -17.86 -9.84
CA THR A 248 -26.11 -17.66 -11.13
C THR A 248 -25.44 -16.66 -12.06
#